data_AF-A0A532AZ69-F1
#
_entry.id   AF-A0A532AZ69-F1
#
_cell.length_a   1.000
_cell.length_b   1.000
_cell.length_c   1.000
_cell.angle_alpha   90.00
_cell.angle_beta   90.00
_cell.angle_gamma   90.00
#
_symmetry.space_group_name_H-M   'P 1'
#
loop_
_entity.id
_entity.type
_entity.pdbx_description
1 polymer ?
#
loop_
_entity_poly.entity_id
_entity_poly.type
_entity_poly.pdbx_seq_one_letter_code
_entity_poly.pdbx_strand_id
1 'polypeptide(L)'
;FWWGLLLIIFFSGYLGWTPVSGRIGLQYFFRPTTGFMLIDSLISGRSGAFKSAVSHLILPSIVLATIPLAVIARQTRSAMLEVLGEDYVRTARAKGLAPRRVIGLHAFRNALIPVVTTIGLQVGTLMAGAILTETIFSWPGIGKWMIDAIGKRDYVVVQSGLLIIALIVMAVNLIVDVLYAVINPRIRVQ
;
A
#
# COMPACT_ATOMS: atom_id res chain seq x y z
N PHE A 1 -15.31 0.77 -2.05
CA PHE A 1 -16.49 1.21 -1.27
C PHE A 1 -17.19 0.03 -0.61
N TRP A 2 -17.99 -0.77 -1.34
CA TRP A 2 -18.78 -1.89 -0.77
C TRP A 2 -17.96 -2.88 0.07
N TRP A 3 -16.76 -3.23 -0.41
CA TRP A 3 -15.84 -4.09 0.33
C TRP A 3 -15.51 -3.57 1.73
N GLY A 4 -15.30 -2.26 1.88
CA GLY A 4 -15.05 -1.64 3.18
C GLY A 4 -16.26 -1.68 4.10
N LEU A 5 -17.46 -1.41 3.58
CA LEU A 5 -18.69 -1.49 4.36
C LEU A 5 -18.99 -2.91 4.84
N LEU A 6 -18.83 -3.92 3.97
CA LEU A 6 -19.02 -5.31 4.34
C LEU A 6 -18.05 -5.74 5.45
N LEU A 7 -16.78 -5.32 5.34
CA LEU A 7 -15.79 -5.62 6.37
C LEU A 7 -16.11 -4.94 7.71
N ILE A 8 -16.61 -3.70 7.69
CA ILE A 8 -17.08 -3.01 8.91
C ILE A 8 -18.24 -3.79 9.52
N ILE A 9 -19.27 -4.14 8.75
CA ILE A 9 -20.46 -4.84 9.25
C ILE A 9 -20.06 -6.18 9.87
N PHE A 10 -19.19 -6.93 9.20
CA PHE A 10 -18.78 -8.25 9.65
C PHE A 10 -17.82 -8.21 10.85
N PHE A 11 -16.69 -7.50 10.73
CA PHE A 11 -15.64 -7.51 11.76
C PHE A 11 -15.91 -6.59 12.94
N SER A 12 -16.57 -5.46 12.68
CA SER A 12 -16.89 -4.49 13.72
C SER A 12 -18.29 -4.70 14.27
N GLY A 13 -19.27 -4.96 13.40
CA GLY A 13 -20.66 -5.19 13.81
C GLY A 13 -20.90 -6.56 14.44
N TYR A 14 -20.55 -7.65 13.74
CA TYR A 14 -20.86 -9.01 14.21
C TYR A 14 -19.77 -9.60 15.13
N LEU A 15 -18.50 -9.46 14.77
CA LEU A 15 -17.37 -10.04 15.52
C LEU A 15 -16.86 -9.16 16.68
N GLY A 16 -17.02 -7.84 16.60
CA GLY A 16 -16.48 -6.90 17.59
C GLY A 16 -14.94 -6.87 17.69
N TRP A 17 -14.22 -7.36 16.68
CA TRP A 17 -12.75 -7.48 16.71
C TRP A 17 -12.04 -6.16 16.48
N THR A 18 -12.65 -5.29 15.67
CA THR A 18 -12.04 -4.03 15.23
C THR A 18 -13.02 -2.88 15.40
N PRO A 19 -12.52 -1.67 15.65
CA PRO A 19 -13.34 -0.47 15.76
C PRO A 19 -13.89 -0.05 14.38
N VAL A 20 -15.06 0.59 14.40
CA VAL A 20 -15.80 1.02 13.19
C VAL A 20 -15.07 2.16 12.47
N SER A 21 -14.52 3.11 13.23
CA SER A 21 -14.02 4.38 12.69
C SER A 21 -12.99 5.06 13.59
N GLY A 22 -12.24 6.00 13.01
CA GLY A 22 -11.26 6.84 13.72
C GLY A 22 -9.83 6.31 13.69
N ARG A 23 -8.90 7.05 14.33
CA ARG A 23 -7.46 6.71 14.41
C ARG A 23 -7.08 6.00 15.71
N ILE A 24 -7.87 6.19 16.75
CA ILE A 24 -7.67 5.61 18.08
C ILE A 24 -9.00 5.68 18.85
N GLY A 25 -9.16 4.83 19.86
CA GLY A 25 -10.31 4.87 20.75
C GLY A 25 -10.40 6.21 21.52
N LEU A 26 -11.62 6.71 21.69
CA LEU A 26 -11.92 7.99 22.34
C LEU A 26 -11.39 8.10 23.78
N GLN A 27 -11.08 6.98 24.43
CA GLN A 27 -10.49 6.93 25.77
C GLN A 27 -9.00 7.34 25.81
N TYR A 28 -8.31 7.40 24.67
CA TYR A 28 -6.90 7.74 24.59
C TYR A 28 -6.69 9.13 23.99
N PHE A 29 -6.42 10.11 24.85
CA PHE A 29 -6.04 11.47 24.47
C PHE A 29 -4.58 11.74 24.83
N PHE A 30 -3.76 11.99 23.82
CA PHE A 30 -2.38 12.46 23.96
C PHE A 30 -2.09 13.51 22.88
N ARG A 31 -1.16 14.42 23.17
CA ARG A 31 -0.73 15.44 22.19
C ARG A 31 0.12 14.75 21.11
N PRO A 32 -0.19 14.92 19.81
CA PRO A 32 0.64 14.38 18.75
C PRO A 32 1.98 15.12 18.70
N THR A 33 3.09 14.40 18.86
CA THR A 33 4.46 14.93 18.82
C THR A 33 5.06 14.85 17.42
N THR A 34 4.86 13.72 16.74
CA THR A 34 5.43 13.43 15.42
C THR A 34 4.39 13.48 14.30
N GLY A 35 3.10 13.38 14.64
CA GLY A 35 1.99 13.28 13.68
C GLY A 35 1.72 11.85 13.20
N PHE A 36 2.64 10.92 13.45
CA PHE A 36 2.46 9.48 13.20
C PHE A 36 1.81 8.82 14.41
N MET A 37 0.56 8.38 14.23
CA MET A 37 -0.26 7.83 15.33
C MET A 37 0.39 6.64 16.05
N LEU A 38 1.05 5.76 15.30
CA LEU A 38 1.71 4.58 15.86
C LEU A 38 2.90 4.96 16.74
N ILE A 39 3.69 5.94 16.29
CA ILE A 39 4.86 6.42 17.02
C ILE A 39 4.40 7.21 18.25
N ASP A 40 3.46 8.13 18.07
CA ASP A 40 2.95 8.95 19.16
C ASP A 40 2.23 8.10 20.23
N SER A 41 1.48 7.07 19.83
CA SER A 41 0.84 6.15 20.79
C SER A 41 1.84 5.33 21.58
N LEU A 42 2.98 4.96 20.99
CA LEU A 42 4.05 4.22 21.66
C LEU A 42 4.80 5.12 22.67
N ILE A 43 5.09 6.36 22.28
CA ILE A 43 5.80 7.34 23.11
C ILE A 43 4.89 7.89 24.24
N SER A 44 3.57 7.89 24.04
CA SER A 44 2.60 8.45 25.00
C SER A 44 2.61 7.79 26.40
N GLY A 45 3.24 6.63 26.55
CA GLY A 45 3.30 5.89 27.81
C GLY A 45 1.96 5.30 28.28
N ARG A 46 0.87 5.45 27.50
CA ARG A 46 -0.44 4.89 27.84
C ARG A 46 -0.53 3.41 27.47
N SER A 47 -0.66 2.55 28.47
CA SER A 47 -0.90 1.12 28.27
C SER A 47 -2.17 0.90 27.42
N GLY A 48 -2.03 0.23 26.27
CA GLY A 48 -3.14 -0.09 25.37
C GLY A 48 -3.39 0.90 24.23
N ALA A 49 -2.80 2.10 24.25
CA ALA A 49 -2.96 3.10 23.18
C ALA A 49 -2.40 2.59 21.84
N PHE A 50 -1.23 1.95 21.86
CA PHE A 50 -0.63 1.34 20.67
C PHE A 50 -1.50 0.23 20.08
N LYS A 51 -2.01 -0.68 20.92
CA LYS A 51 -2.91 -1.77 20.48
C LYS A 51 -4.19 -1.21 19.86
N SER A 52 -4.72 -0.11 20.42
CA SER A 52 -5.85 0.61 19.85
C SER A 52 -5.50 1.22 18.49
N ALA A 53 -4.39 1.94 18.37
CA ALA A 53 -3.97 2.54 17.11
C ALA A 53 -3.77 1.48 16.00
N VAL A 54 -3.18 0.33 16.33
CA VAL A 54 -3.02 -0.79 15.40
C VAL A 54 -4.38 -1.36 14.99
N SER A 55 -5.29 -1.59 15.94
CA SER A 55 -6.61 -2.17 15.59
C SER A 55 -7.44 -1.27 14.67
N HIS A 56 -7.32 0.06 14.81
CA HIS A 56 -7.95 1.03 13.90
C HIS A 56 -7.33 1.05 12.50
N LEU A 57 -6.10 0.55 12.32
CA LEU A 57 -5.42 0.50 11.03
C LEU A 57 -5.68 -0.79 10.23
N ILE A 58 -6.04 -1.89 10.90
CA ILE A 58 -6.15 -3.22 10.26
C ILE A 58 -7.19 -3.20 9.12
N LEU A 59 -8.43 -2.79 9.42
CA LEU A 59 -9.51 -2.80 8.43
C LEU A 59 -9.24 -1.85 7.24
N PRO A 60 -8.90 -0.56 7.45
CA PRO A 60 -8.54 0.34 6.37
C PRO A 60 -7.42 -0.21 5.48
N SER A 61 -6.38 -0.80 6.09
CA SER A 61 -5.22 -1.32 5.36
C SER A 61 -5.60 -2.52 4.50
N ILE A 62 -6.42 -3.45 5.03
CA ILE A 62 -6.91 -4.60 4.26
C ILE A 62 -7.75 -4.13 3.07
N VAL A 63 -8.68 -3.20 3.29
CA VAL A 63 -9.54 -2.65 2.23
C VAL A 63 -8.71 -2.03 1.11
N LEU A 64 -7.73 -1.21 1.48
CA LEU A 64 -6.86 -0.52 0.53
C LEU A 64 -5.94 -1.50 -0.23
N ALA A 65 -5.36 -2.47 0.48
CA ALA A 65 -4.39 -3.40 -0.08
C ALA A 65 -5.02 -4.49 -0.94
N THR A 66 -6.29 -4.85 -0.73
CA THR A 66 -6.93 -6.01 -1.40
C THR A 66 -6.81 -5.95 -2.93
N ILE A 67 -7.16 -4.80 -3.54
CA ILE A 67 -7.16 -4.62 -4.99
C ILE A 67 -5.74 -4.70 -5.59
N PRO A 68 -4.78 -3.86 -5.17
CA PRO A 68 -3.43 -3.91 -5.73
C PRO A 68 -2.74 -5.23 -5.41
N LEU A 69 -2.99 -5.84 -4.25
CA LEU A 69 -2.43 -7.14 -3.89
C LEU A 69 -2.84 -8.23 -4.90
N ALA A 70 -4.11 -8.27 -5.29
CA ALA A 70 -4.58 -9.23 -6.29
C ALA A 70 -3.89 -9.04 -7.65
N VAL A 71 -3.66 -7.80 -8.07
CA VAL A 71 -2.99 -7.50 -9.34
C VAL A 71 -1.50 -7.83 -9.26
N ILE A 72 -0.81 -7.40 -8.21
CA ILE A 72 0.61 -7.66 -7.98
C ILE A 72 0.87 -9.16 -7.87
N ALA A 73 0.02 -9.91 -7.15
CA ALA A 73 0.15 -11.35 -7.01
C ALA A 73 -0.01 -12.09 -8.36
N ARG A 74 -1.00 -11.69 -9.18
CA ARG A 74 -1.16 -12.26 -10.53
C ARG A 74 0.03 -11.94 -11.42
N GLN A 75 0.51 -10.71 -11.41
CA GLN A 75 1.66 -10.30 -12.19
C GLN A 75 2.93 -11.06 -11.78
N THR A 76 3.17 -11.16 -10.47
CA THR A 76 4.30 -11.90 -9.90
C THR A 76 4.24 -13.37 -10.31
N ARG A 77 3.05 -13.98 -10.27
CA ARG A 77 2.86 -15.36 -10.73
C ARG A 77 3.17 -15.52 -12.21
N SER A 78 2.66 -14.64 -13.08
CA SER A 78 2.92 -14.70 -14.53
C SER A 78 4.40 -14.57 -14.84
N ALA A 79 5.05 -13.54 -14.28
CA ALA A 79 6.47 -13.30 -14.46
C ALA A 79 7.33 -14.47 -13.94
N MET A 80 6.96 -15.07 -12.80
CA MET A 80 7.65 -16.26 -12.30
C MET A 80 7.50 -17.46 -13.24
N LEU A 81 6.33 -17.67 -13.84
CA LEU A 81 6.11 -18.79 -14.77
C LEU A 81 6.93 -18.62 -16.05
N GLU A 82 6.99 -17.41 -16.60
CA GLU A 82 7.83 -17.08 -17.76
C GLU A 82 9.30 -17.35 -17.46
N VAL A 83 9.80 -16.78 -16.36
CA VAL A 83 11.21 -16.85 -15.99
C VAL A 83 11.64 -18.28 -15.64
N LEU A 84 10.80 -19.07 -14.98
CA LEU A 84 11.09 -20.47 -14.68
C LEU A 84 11.18 -21.37 -15.93
N GLY A 85 10.60 -20.91 -17.04
CA GLY A 85 10.67 -21.57 -18.35
C GLY A 85 11.99 -21.34 -19.10
N GLU A 86 12.78 -20.35 -18.70
CA GLU A 86 14.00 -19.97 -19.41
C GLU A 86 15.15 -20.98 -19.27
N ASP A 87 15.98 -21.08 -20.30
CA ASP A 87 17.06 -22.07 -20.40
C ASP A 87 18.11 -21.90 -19.30
N TYR A 88 18.42 -20.67 -18.87
CA TYR A 88 19.39 -20.45 -17.78
C TYR A 88 18.92 -21.05 -16.45
N VAL A 89 17.60 -21.12 -16.20
CA VAL A 89 17.03 -21.78 -15.02
C VAL A 89 17.16 -23.29 -15.13
N ARG A 90 16.95 -23.85 -16.33
CA ARG A 90 17.17 -25.28 -16.61
C ARG A 90 18.63 -25.66 -16.42
N THR A 91 19.56 -24.85 -16.94
CA THR A 91 21.00 -25.04 -16.75
C THR A 91 21.37 -24.94 -15.27
N ALA A 92 20.82 -24.00 -14.52
CA ALA A 92 21.08 -23.87 -13.09
C ALA A 92 20.64 -25.12 -12.31
N ARG A 93 19.47 -25.69 -12.63
CA ARG A 93 19.02 -26.97 -12.04
C ARG A 93 19.91 -28.13 -12.44
N ALA A 94 20.32 -28.22 -13.71
CA ALA A 94 21.21 -29.27 -14.21
C ALA A 94 22.59 -29.23 -13.52
N LYS A 95 23.05 -28.05 -13.10
CA LYS A 95 24.28 -27.87 -12.30
C LYS A 95 24.14 -28.24 -10.81
N GLY A 96 22.98 -28.74 -10.38
CA GLY A 96 22.74 -29.20 -9.00
C GLY A 96 22.43 -28.08 -8.00
N LEU A 97 22.10 -26.86 -8.44
CA LEU A 97 21.70 -25.79 -7.54
C LEU A 97 20.38 -26.13 -6.83
N ALA A 98 20.35 -25.89 -5.51
CA ALA A 98 19.15 -26.12 -4.70
C ALA A 98 17.94 -25.34 -5.23
N PRO A 99 16.73 -25.94 -5.34
CA PRO A 99 15.54 -25.30 -5.90
C PRO A 99 15.20 -23.94 -5.27
N ARG A 100 15.38 -23.80 -3.95
CA ARG A 100 15.16 -22.54 -3.23
C ARG A 100 16.07 -21.41 -3.71
N ARG A 101 17.34 -21.70 -4.03
CA ARG A 101 18.31 -20.71 -4.52
C ARG A 101 18.06 -20.33 -5.98
N VAL A 102 17.59 -21.28 -6.79
CA VAL A 102 17.17 -21.03 -8.17
C VAL A 102 15.93 -20.13 -8.18
N ILE A 103 14.91 -20.45 -7.39
CA ILE A 103 13.68 -19.67 -7.31
C ILE A 103 13.94 -18.27 -6.75
N GLY A 104 14.61 -18.16 -5.59
CA GLY A 104 14.79 -16.88 -4.91
C GLY A 104 15.81 -15.95 -5.56
N LEU A 105 17.00 -16.45 -5.92
CA LEU A 105 18.08 -15.58 -6.40
C LEU A 105 18.05 -15.37 -7.92
N HIS A 106 17.66 -16.40 -8.68
CA HIS A 106 17.76 -16.37 -10.14
C HIS A 106 16.41 -16.02 -10.78
N ALA A 107 15.35 -16.75 -10.45
CA ALA A 107 14.05 -16.54 -11.06
C ALA A 107 13.34 -15.28 -10.53
N PHE A 108 13.25 -15.12 -9.21
CA PHE A 108 12.51 -14.01 -8.60
C PHE A 108 13.13 -12.65 -8.90
N ARG A 109 14.46 -12.54 -8.86
CA ARG A 109 15.15 -11.27 -9.20
C ARG A 109 14.84 -10.80 -10.62
N ASN A 110 14.75 -11.71 -11.58
CA ASN A 110 14.42 -11.39 -12.97
C ASN A 110 12.91 -11.18 -13.15
N ALA A 111 12.07 -11.93 -12.42
CA ALA A 111 10.63 -11.72 -12.41
C ALA A 111 10.19 -10.41 -11.74
N LEU A 112 11.04 -9.78 -10.91
CA LEU A 112 10.74 -8.49 -10.27
C LEU A 112 10.66 -7.32 -11.26
N ILE A 113 11.29 -7.43 -12.42
CA ILE A 113 11.33 -6.38 -13.44
C ILE A 113 9.90 -5.91 -13.82
N PRO A 114 8.99 -6.78 -14.28
CA PRO A 114 7.61 -6.38 -14.59
C PRO A 114 6.76 -6.10 -13.33
N VAL A 115 7.11 -6.69 -12.18
CA VAL A 115 6.36 -6.52 -10.92
C VAL A 115 6.53 -5.09 -10.38
N VAL A 116 7.75 -4.55 -10.41
CA VAL A 116 8.06 -3.19 -9.94
C VAL A 116 7.33 -2.13 -10.77
N THR A 117 7.32 -2.25 -12.09
CA THR A 117 6.55 -1.36 -12.97
C THR A 117 5.05 -1.41 -12.65
N THR A 118 4.51 -2.61 -12.41
CA THR A 118 3.09 -2.77 -12.06
C THR A 118 2.76 -2.12 -10.72
N ILE A 119 3.67 -2.16 -9.75
CA ILE A 119 3.49 -1.47 -8.47
C ILE A 119 3.38 0.04 -8.68
N GLY A 120 4.23 0.64 -9.51
CA GLY A 120 4.17 2.08 -9.82
C GLY A 120 2.84 2.50 -10.44
N LEU A 121 2.37 1.75 -11.44
CA LEU A 121 1.08 2.00 -12.08
C LEU A 121 -0.09 1.92 -11.10
N GLN A 122 0.02 1.12 -10.04
CA GLN A 122 -1.03 0.96 -9.04
C GLN A 122 -1.11 2.10 -8.01
N VAL A 123 -0.14 3.01 -7.97
CA VAL A 123 -0.13 4.14 -7.03
C VAL A 123 -1.33 5.05 -7.28
N GLY A 124 -1.66 5.34 -8.54
CA GLY A 124 -2.83 6.16 -8.88
C GLY A 124 -4.15 5.52 -8.41
N THR A 125 -4.30 4.22 -8.65
CA THR A 125 -5.46 3.43 -8.17
C THR A 125 -5.55 3.42 -6.65
N LEU A 126 -4.40 3.28 -5.97
CA LEU A 126 -4.29 3.34 -4.52
C LEU A 126 -4.72 4.69 -3.97
N MET A 127 -4.33 5.79 -4.63
CA MET A 127 -4.75 7.14 -4.22
C MET A 127 -6.27 7.31 -4.31
N ALA A 128 -6.89 6.87 -5.41
CA ALA A 128 -8.35 6.91 -5.55
C ALA A 128 -9.05 6.03 -4.49
N GLY A 129 -8.50 4.85 -4.22
CA GLY A 129 -8.98 3.96 -3.16
C GLY A 129 -8.83 4.56 -1.75
N ALA A 130 -7.75 5.30 -1.51
CA ALA A 130 -7.45 5.93 -0.23
C ALA A 130 -8.50 6.97 0.14
N ILE A 131 -8.93 7.80 -0.82
CA ILE A 131 -10.00 8.79 -0.61
C ILE A 131 -11.28 8.13 -0.09
N LEU A 132 -11.69 7.00 -0.69
CA LEU A 132 -12.88 6.26 -0.28
C LEU A 132 -12.70 5.60 1.08
N THR A 133 -11.54 4.99 1.33
CA THR A 133 -11.22 4.37 2.62
C THR A 133 -11.19 5.40 3.74
N GLU A 134 -10.59 6.57 3.52
CA GLU A 134 -10.56 7.66 4.49
C GLU A 134 -11.97 8.16 4.85
N THR A 135 -12.84 8.26 3.84
CA THR A 135 -14.22 8.69 4.04
C THR A 135 -15.01 7.64 4.85
N ILE A 136 -14.94 6.36 4.45
CA ILE A 136 -15.70 5.27 5.10
C ILE A 136 -15.28 5.09 6.56
N PHE A 137 -13.97 5.05 6.84
CA PHE A 137 -13.45 4.81 8.20
C PHE A 137 -13.34 6.11 9.02
N SER A 138 -13.81 7.24 8.49
CA SER A 138 -13.64 8.58 9.09
C SER A 138 -12.18 8.88 9.47
N TRP A 139 -11.24 8.38 8.68
CA TRP A 139 -9.82 8.62 8.87
C TRP A 139 -9.46 10.01 8.34
N PRO A 140 -8.85 10.89 9.14
CA PRO A 140 -8.45 12.22 8.69
C PRO A 140 -7.21 12.09 7.80
N GLY A 141 -7.39 12.31 6.50
CA GLY A 141 -6.34 12.30 5.49
C GLY A 141 -6.59 13.34 4.39
N ILE A 142 -5.68 13.38 3.41
CA ILE A 142 -5.69 14.38 2.34
C ILE A 142 -6.92 14.19 1.44
N GLY A 143 -7.32 12.95 1.19
CA GLY A 143 -8.46 12.62 0.35
C GLY A 143 -9.78 13.09 0.93
N LYS A 144 -10.02 12.77 2.21
CA LYS A 144 -11.19 13.27 2.94
C LYS A 144 -11.21 14.80 3.00
N TRP A 145 -10.06 15.42 3.28
CA TRP A 145 -9.94 16.88 3.31
C TRP A 145 -10.31 17.53 1.97
N MET A 146 -9.92 16.92 0.84
CA MET A 146 -10.32 17.38 -0.48
C MET A 146 -11.82 17.23 -0.74
N ILE A 147 -12.43 16.10 -0.36
CA ILE A 147 -13.89 15.92 -0.48
C ILE A 147 -14.64 17.00 0.30
N ASP A 148 -14.21 17.27 1.53
CA ASP A 148 -14.82 18.30 2.37
C ASP A 148 -14.71 19.69 1.73
N ALA A 149 -13.58 19.99 1.08
CA ALA A 149 -13.35 21.24 0.34
C ALA A 149 -14.21 21.37 -0.93
N ILE A 150 -14.41 20.27 -1.67
CA ILE A 150 -15.34 20.22 -2.81
C ILE A 150 -16.76 20.57 -2.33
N GLY A 151 -17.20 20.00 -1.21
CA GLY A 151 -18.51 20.30 -0.62
C GLY A 151 -18.66 21.77 -0.22
N LYS A 152 -17.58 22.40 0.24
CA LYS A 152 -17.52 23.83 0.59
C LYS A 152 -17.30 24.76 -0.60
N ARG A 153 -17.14 24.22 -1.83
CA ARG A 153 -16.78 24.96 -3.04
C ARG A 153 -15.50 25.78 -2.89
N ASP A 154 -14.57 25.31 -2.08
CA ASP A 154 -13.26 25.94 -1.91
C ASP A 154 -12.32 25.45 -3.02
N TYR A 155 -12.37 26.14 -4.16
CA TYR A 155 -11.59 25.78 -5.34
C TYR A 155 -10.07 25.85 -5.10
N VAL A 156 -9.60 26.77 -4.25
CA VAL A 156 -8.17 26.95 -3.96
C VAL A 156 -7.62 25.74 -3.23
N VAL A 157 -8.36 25.25 -2.22
CA VAL A 157 -7.99 24.04 -1.48
C VAL A 157 -8.01 22.81 -2.38
N VAL A 158 -9.04 22.66 -3.22
CA VAL A 158 -9.15 21.53 -4.14
C VAL A 158 -7.99 21.51 -5.15
N GLN A 159 -7.66 22.66 -5.74
CA GLN A 159 -6.54 22.78 -6.69
C GLN A 159 -5.19 22.48 -6.02
N SER A 160 -4.97 23.01 -4.82
CA SER A 160 -3.74 22.76 -4.05
C SER A 160 -3.61 21.29 -3.66
N GLY A 161 -4.70 20.65 -3.23
CA GLY A 161 -4.75 19.22 -2.92
C GLY A 161 -4.46 18.35 -4.13
N LEU A 162 -5.04 18.67 -5.29
CA LEU A 162 -4.77 17.99 -6.57
C LEU A 162 -3.29 18.07 -6.95
N LEU A 163 -2.68 19.26 -6.84
CA LEU A 163 -1.25 19.45 -7.13
C LEU A 163 -0.35 18.63 -6.19
N ILE A 164 -0.67 18.59 -4.90
CA ILE A 164 0.08 17.77 -3.92
C ILE A 164 -0.03 16.29 -4.26
N ILE A 165 -1.23 15.78 -4.56
CA ILE A 165 -1.43 14.38 -4.95
C ILE A 165 -0.65 14.08 -6.23
N ALA A 166 -0.74 14.94 -7.25
CA ALA A 166 0.00 14.76 -8.50
C ALA A 166 1.52 14.70 -8.26
N LEU A 167 2.06 15.60 -7.43
CA LEU A 167 3.48 15.62 -7.08
C LEU A 167 3.90 14.33 -6.36
N ILE A 168 3.09 13.84 -5.42
CA ILE A 168 3.36 12.57 -4.71
C ILE A 168 3.36 11.40 -5.70
N VAL A 169 2.37 11.31 -6.58
CA VAL A 169 2.28 10.23 -7.58
C VAL A 169 3.48 10.28 -8.53
N MET A 170 3.85 11.48 -9.01
CA MET A 170 5.04 11.66 -9.84
C MET A 170 6.32 11.25 -9.11
N ALA A 171 6.49 11.63 -7.84
CA ALA A 171 7.65 11.25 -7.04
C ALA A 171 7.74 9.73 -6.86
N VAL A 172 6.62 9.05 -6.60
CA VAL A 172 6.60 7.59 -6.47
C VAL A 172 6.92 6.91 -7.80
N ASN A 173 6.36 7.39 -8.92
CA ASN A 173 6.69 6.86 -10.24
C ASN A 173 8.17 7.01 -10.56
N LEU A 174 8.77 8.17 -10.27
CA LEU A 174 10.20 8.39 -10.43
C LEU A 174 11.02 7.40 -9.58
N ILE A 175 10.62 7.14 -8.33
CA ILE A 175 11.28 6.14 -7.48
C ILE A 175 11.19 4.74 -8.11
N VAL A 176 10.03 4.39 -8.68
CA VAL A 176 9.81 3.10 -9.36
C VAL A 176 10.70 2.97 -10.60
N ASP A 177 10.82 4.03 -11.40
CA ASP A 177 11.68 4.05 -12.58
C ASP A 177 13.16 3.91 -12.21
N VAL A 178 13.60 4.58 -11.14
CA VAL A 178 14.96 4.43 -10.61
C VAL A 178 15.20 3.02 -10.10
N LEU A 179 14.25 2.44 -9.35
CA LEU A 179 14.34 1.06 -8.88
C LEU A 179 14.42 0.07 -10.05
N TYR A 180 13.64 0.30 -11.10
CA TYR A 180 13.70 -0.50 -12.32
C TYR A 180 15.10 -0.46 -12.96
N ALA A 181 15.70 0.73 -13.08
CA ALA A 181 17.06 0.88 -13.61
C ALA A 181 18.13 0.20 -12.75
N VAL A 182 17.97 0.20 -11.41
CA VAL A 182 18.88 -0.51 -10.49
C VAL A 182 18.71 -2.02 -10.57
N ILE A 183 17.48 -2.51 -10.73
CA ILE A 183 17.16 -3.94 -10.79
C ILE A 183 17.58 -4.54 -12.13
N ASN A 184 17.48 -3.79 -13.23
CA ASN A 184 17.85 -4.25 -14.56
C ASN A 184 19.18 -3.63 -15.04
N PRO A 185 20.34 -4.25 -14.74
CA PRO A 185 21.65 -3.74 -15.14
C PRO A 185 21.90 -3.80 -16.66
N ARG A 186 21.04 -4.46 -17.45
CA ARG A 186 21.21 -4.58 -18.92
C ARG A 186 20.87 -3.29 -19.66
N ILE A 187 20.11 -2.38 -19.05
CA ILE A 187 19.75 -1.07 -19.64
C ILE A 187 20.99 -0.16 -19.71
N ARG A 188 22.05 -0.48 -18.97
CA ARG A 188 23.28 0.33 -18.89
C ARG A 188 24.27 0.08 -20.03
N VAL A 189 23.99 -0.83 -20.96
CA VAL A 189 24.92 -1.27 -22.02
C VAL A 189 24.32 -1.13 -23.44
N GLN A 190 23.23 -0.38 -23.59
CA GLN A 190 22.69 0.05 -24.88
C GLN A 190 22.65 1.57 -24.92
#